data_AF-A0A536AUC3-F1
#
_entry.id   AF-A0A536AUC3-F1
#
_cell.length_a   1.000
_cell.length_b   1.000
_cell.length_c   1.000
_cell.angle_alpha   90.00
_cell.angle_beta   90.00
_cell.angle_gamma   90.00
#
_symmetry.space_group_name_H-M   'P 1'
#
loop_
_entity.id
_entity.type
_entity.pdbx_description
1 polymer ?
#
loop_
_entity_poly.entity_id
_entity_poly.type
_entity_poly.pdbx_seq_one_letter_code
_entity_poly.pdbx_strand_id
1 'polypeptide(L)'
;MAALPLVPAFAILVCVPLALRAVGPGDSTGRLLIATYPIAAAAAILAIVLPSGIPAAAIALIWLAFTVLAALHGLTRVFGSSGRIEELCIAVGFMYLAVGGGWLVLWRSGLPVMDFGEHVPLLTAIHFHYAGFASPILVGFVGREVRAAGSRLWPLYVGAASLVIVGPALVALGIAG
;
A
#
# COMPACT_ATOMS: atom_id res chain seq x y z
N MET A 1 7.11 9.46 21.69
CA MET A 1 6.45 8.19 21.26
C MET A 1 4.93 8.32 21.05
N ALA A 2 4.24 9.30 21.65
CA ALA A 2 2.78 9.47 21.53
C ALA A 2 2.24 9.73 20.11
N ALA A 3 3.06 10.22 19.17
CA ALA A 3 2.63 10.52 17.79
C ALA A 3 2.83 9.36 16.80
N LEU A 4 3.57 8.31 17.17
CA LEU A 4 3.89 7.21 16.25
C LEU A 4 2.63 6.50 15.68
N PRO A 5 1.56 6.27 16.47
CA PRO A 5 0.29 5.74 15.96
C PRO A 5 -0.42 6.61 14.91
N LEU A 6 -0.08 7.90 14.81
CA LEU A 6 -0.67 8.83 13.82
C LEU A 6 0.07 8.84 12.48
N VAL A 7 1.27 8.27 12.42
CA VAL A 7 2.05 8.17 11.17
C VAL A 7 1.29 7.41 10.07
N PRO A 8 0.64 6.25 10.29
CA PRO A 8 -0.15 5.61 9.24
C PRO A 8 -1.35 6.47 8.81
N ALA A 9 -1.93 7.29 9.70
CA ALA A 9 -3.04 8.17 9.36
C ALA A 9 -2.67 9.19 8.28
N PHE A 10 -1.44 9.74 8.28
CA PHE A 10 -1.01 10.66 7.22
C PHE A 10 -0.93 9.96 5.86
N ALA A 11 -0.34 8.76 5.77
CA ALA A 11 -0.31 8.02 4.51
C ALA A 11 -1.74 7.70 4.03
N ILE A 12 -2.60 7.27 4.94
CA ILE A 12 -4.00 6.97 4.65
C ILE A 12 -4.70 8.21 4.11
N LEU A 13 -4.61 9.38 4.77
CA LEU A 13 -5.34 10.60 4.43
C LEU A 13 -4.74 11.40 3.26
N VAL A 14 -3.45 11.22 2.95
CA VAL A 14 -2.74 12.04 1.97
C VAL A 14 -2.20 11.19 0.82
N CYS A 15 -1.36 10.20 1.10
CA CYS A 15 -0.68 9.43 0.06
C CYS A 15 -1.65 8.56 -0.76
N VAL A 16 -2.53 7.81 -0.09
CA VAL A 16 -3.49 6.91 -0.74
C VAL A 16 -4.47 7.64 -1.68
N PRO A 17 -5.16 8.73 -1.28
CA PRO A 17 -6.09 9.41 -2.17
C PRO A 17 -5.37 10.10 -3.32
N LEU A 18 -4.16 10.64 -3.11
CA LEU A 18 -3.35 11.20 -4.18
C LEU A 18 -3.00 10.13 -5.23
N ALA A 19 -2.57 8.95 -4.79
CA ALA A 19 -2.28 7.84 -5.69
C ALA A 19 -3.53 7.37 -6.46
N LEU A 20 -4.67 7.19 -5.78
CA LEU A 20 -5.92 6.79 -6.43
C LEU A 20 -6.36 7.80 -7.50
N ARG A 21 -6.25 9.10 -7.21
CA ARG A 21 -6.58 10.16 -8.16
C ARG A 21 -5.58 10.23 -9.31
N ALA A 22 -4.29 10.06 -9.05
CA ALA A 22 -3.23 10.10 -10.06
C ALA A 22 -3.25 8.88 -11.00
N VAL A 23 -3.60 7.70 -10.48
CA VAL A 23 -3.85 6.51 -11.30
C VAL A 23 -5.11 6.70 -12.15
N GLY A 24 -6.10 7.41 -11.61
CA GLY A 24 -7.38 7.70 -12.25
C GLY A 24 -8.33 6.51 -12.22
N PRO A 25 -9.66 6.74 -12.33
CA PRO A 25 -10.65 5.69 -12.14
C PRO A 25 -10.55 4.57 -13.18
N GLY A 26 -10.22 4.86 -14.43
CA GLY A 26 -10.08 3.88 -15.53
C GLY A 26 -11.37 3.14 -15.91
N ASP A 27 -11.95 2.39 -14.99
CA ASP A 27 -13.12 1.52 -15.12
C ASP A 27 -14.14 1.75 -13.97
N SER A 28 -15.14 0.86 -13.85
CA SER A 28 -16.12 0.90 -12.76
C SER A 28 -15.52 0.65 -11.38
N THR A 29 -14.51 -0.21 -11.29
CA THR A 29 -13.85 -0.57 -10.03
C THR A 29 -13.07 0.61 -9.47
N GLY A 30 -12.31 1.34 -10.30
CA GLY A 30 -11.61 2.53 -9.84
C GLY A 30 -12.55 3.68 -9.45
N ARG A 31 -13.72 3.80 -10.10
CA ARG A 31 -14.78 4.72 -9.62
C ARG A 31 -15.32 4.32 -8.26
N LEU A 32 -15.57 3.02 -8.05
CA LEU A 32 -16.02 2.49 -6.77
C LEU A 32 -14.98 2.75 -5.67
N LEU A 33 -13.69 2.55 -5.95
CA LEU A 33 -12.60 2.84 -5.03
C LEU A 33 -12.59 4.32 -4.62
N ILE A 34 -12.66 5.24 -5.58
CA ILE A 34 -12.69 6.68 -5.27
C ILE A 34 -13.93 7.04 -4.43
N ALA A 35 -15.10 6.50 -4.77
CA ALA A 35 -16.35 6.79 -4.07
C ALA A 35 -16.39 6.23 -2.64
N THR A 36 -15.81 5.04 -2.42
CA THR A 36 -15.83 4.36 -1.11
C THR A 36 -14.64 4.73 -0.23
N TYR A 37 -13.58 5.33 -0.79
CA TYR A 37 -12.38 5.71 -0.07
C TYR A 37 -12.64 6.56 1.20
N PRO A 38 -13.54 7.56 1.24
CA PRO A 38 -13.82 8.32 2.46
C PRO A 38 -14.31 7.43 3.62
N ILE A 39 -15.14 6.43 3.32
CA ILE A 39 -15.66 5.48 4.32
C ILE A 39 -14.52 4.59 4.83
N ALA A 40 -13.71 4.05 3.91
CA ALA A 40 -12.57 3.22 4.26
C ALA A 40 -11.53 3.98 5.09
N ALA A 41 -11.19 5.21 4.70
CA ALA A 41 -10.28 6.07 5.44
C ALA A 41 -10.83 6.39 6.84
N ALA A 42 -12.11 6.77 6.95
CA ALA A 42 -12.74 7.02 8.25
C ALA A 42 -12.70 5.80 9.17
N ALA A 43 -12.96 4.59 8.63
CA ALA A 43 -12.83 3.35 9.38
C ALA A 43 -11.38 3.13 9.86
N ALA A 44 -10.39 3.34 8.99
CA ALA A 44 -8.98 3.19 9.38
C ALA A 44 -8.58 4.17 10.49
N ILE A 45 -8.98 5.44 10.38
CA ILE A 45 -8.71 6.46 11.41
C ILE A 45 -9.42 6.09 12.72
N LEU A 46 -10.68 5.67 12.66
CA LEU A 46 -11.41 5.22 13.84
C LEU A 46 -10.71 4.04 14.52
N ALA A 47 -10.24 3.06 13.75
CA ALA A 47 -9.49 1.92 14.28
C ALA A 47 -8.18 2.36 14.95
N ILE A 48 -7.47 3.36 14.41
CA ILE A 48 -6.22 3.92 14.96
C ILE A 48 -6.45 4.57 16.33
N VAL A 49 -7.55 5.34 16.49
CA VAL A 49 -7.79 6.12 17.72
C VAL A 49 -8.46 5.33 18.84
N LEU A 50 -9.17 4.24 18.51
CA LEU A 50 -9.76 3.34 19.51
C LEU A 50 -8.67 2.57 20.26
N PRO A 51 -8.88 2.15 21.52
CA PRO A 51 -7.99 1.23 22.22
C PRO A 51 -7.79 -0.08 21.43
N SER A 52 -6.60 -0.69 21.51
CA SER A 52 -6.33 -1.96 20.84
C SER A 52 -7.26 -3.06 21.38
N GLY A 53 -7.77 -3.91 20.50
CA GLY A 53 -8.65 -5.02 20.83
C GLY A 53 -9.51 -5.46 19.65
N ILE A 54 -10.36 -6.48 19.88
CA ILE A 54 -11.24 -7.07 18.85
C ILE A 54 -12.08 -6.01 18.12
N PRO A 55 -12.70 -5.01 18.79
CA PRO A 55 -13.48 -3.99 18.09
C PRO A 55 -12.66 -3.13 17.13
N ALA A 56 -11.46 -2.69 17.54
CA ALA A 56 -10.58 -1.89 16.70
C ALA A 56 -10.08 -2.69 15.48
N ALA A 57 -9.73 -3.96 15.69
CA ALA A 57 -9.38 -4.87 14.60
C ALA A 57 -10.54 -5.10 13.62
N ALA A 58 -11.76 -5.29 14.11
CA ALA A 58 -12.93 -5.48 13.28
C ALA A 58 -13.22 -4.25 12.39
N ILE A 59 -13.05 -3.03 12.94
CA ILE A 59 -13.17 -1.79 12.16
C ILE A 59 -12.02 -1.70 11.13
N ALA A 60 -10.79 -2.07 11.51
CA ALA A 60 -9.65 -2.10 10.59
C ALA A 60 -9.83 -3.07 9.42
N LEU A 61 -10.68 -4.10 9.54
CA LEU A 61 -11.01 -4.99 8.42
C LEU A 61 -11.71 -4.27 7.27
N ILE A 62 -12.43 -3.18 7.53
CA ILE A 62 -13.05 -2.35 6.48
C ILE A 62 -11.96 -1.70 5.62
N TRP A 63 -10.90 -1.19 6.27
CA TRP A 63 -9.72 -0.68 5.56
C TRP A 63 -9.01 -1.79 4.79
N LEU A 64 -8.79 -2.96 5.42
CA LEU A 64 -8.17 -4.09 4.74
C LEU A 64 -8.96 -4.49 3.47
N ALA A 65 -10.29 -4.63 3.58
CA ALA A 65 -11.14 -4.95 2.43
C ALA A 65 -10.99 -3.92 1.30
N PHE A 66 -10.95 -2.63 1.62
CA PHE A 66 -10.68 -1.57 0.66
C PHE A 66 -9.32 -1.72 -0.02
N THR A 67 -8.26 -1.95 0.77
CA THR A 67 -6.90 -2.10 0.23
C THR A 67 -6.75 -3.36 -0.64
N VAL A 68 -7.44 -4.45 -0.32
CA VAL A 68 -7.51 -5.66 -1.16
C VAL A 68 -8.22 -5.36 -2.48
N LEU A 69 -9.34 -4.64 -2.46
CA LEU A 69 -10.02 -4.20 -3.69
C LEU A 69 -9.11 -3.31 -4.55
N ALA A 70 -8.35 -2.41 -3.93
CA ALA A 70 -7.36 -1.58 -4.62
C ALA A 70 -6.24 -2.41 -5.25
N ALA A 71 -5.74 -3.43 -4.55
CA ALA A 71 -4.74 -4.36 -5.08
C ALA A 71 -5.27 -5.14 -6.30
N LEU A 72 -6.49 -5.65 -6.22
CA LEU A 72 -7.14 -6.35 -7.34
C LEU A 72 -7.34 -5.42 -8.54
N HIS A 73 -7.77 -4.18 -8.32
CA HIS A 73 -7.86 -3.18 -9.39
C HIS A 73 -6.49 -2.85 -10.00
N GLY A 74 -5.43 -2.77 -9.19
CA GLY A 74 -4.06 -2.62 -9.70
C GLY A 74 -3.67 -3.76 -10.64
N LEU A 75 -3.99 -5.00 -10.27
CA LEU A 75 -3.68 -6.19 -11.06
C LEU A 75 -4.39 -6.21 -12.42
N THR A 76 -5.66 -5.77 -12.52
CA THR A 76 -6.37 -5.73 -13.81
C THR A 76 -5.67 -4.84 -14.84
N ARG A 77 -4.98 -3.79 -14.38
CA ARG A 77 -4.19 -2.89 -15.26
C ARG A 77 -2.92 -3.54 -15.81
N VAL A 78 -2.31 -4.46 -15.07
CA VAL A 78 -1.13 -5.20 -15.53
C VAL A 78 -1.50 -6.13 -16.69
N PHE A 79 -2.62 -6.86 -16.54
CA PHE A 79 -3.11 -7.77 -17.59
C PHE A 79 -3.58 -7.02 -18.84
N GLY A 80 -4.14 -5.83 -18.70
CA GLY A 80 -4.58 -5.00 -19.83
C GLY A 80 -3.46 -4.26 -20.58
N SER A 81 -2.22 -4.24 -20.06
CA SER A 81 -1.15 -3.36 -20.57
C SER A 81 0.10 -4.08 -21.10
N SER A 82 0.00 -5.38 -21.42
CA SER A 82 1.12 -6.18 -21.96
C SER A 82 2.35 -6.24 -21.04
N GLY A 83 2.16 -6.31 -19.71
CA GLY A 83 3.28 -6.58 -18.79
C GLY A 83 4.29 -5.45 -18.65
N ARG A 84 3.87 -4.19 -18.83
CA ARG A 84 4.72 -3.01 -18.65
C ARG A 84 5.16 -2.87 -17.19
N ILE A 85 6.47 -2.85 -16.94
CA ILE A 85 7.05 -2.80 -15.60
C ILE A 85 6.60 -1.58 -14.78
N GLU A 86 6.33 -0.44 -15.44
CA GLU A 86 5.77 0.76 -14.82
C GLU A 86 4.35 0.56 -14.28
N GLU A 87 3.50 -0.20 -14.98
CA GLU A 87 2.17 -0.56 -14.50
C GLU A 87 2.24 -1.65 -13.43
N LEU A 88 3.21 -2.56 -13.54
CA LEU A 88 3.49 -3.55 -12.50
C LEU A 88 3.91 -2.88 -11.19
N CYS A 89 4.74 -1.83 -11.24
CA CYS A 89 5.11 -1.05 -10.06
C CYS A 89 3.86 -0.45 -9.37
N ILE A 90 2.93 0.13 -10.14
CA ILE A 90 1.68 0.69 -9.60
C ILE A 90 0.84 -0.41 -8.95
N ALA A 91 0.68 -1.55 -9.61
CA ALA A 91 -0.06 -2.68 -9.08
C ALA A 91 0.55 -3.23 -7.79
N VAL A 92 1.88 -3.42 -7.77
CA VAL A 92 2.64 -3.87 -6.59
C VAL A 92 2.51 -2.87 -5.45
N GLY A 93 2.50 -1.56 -5.74
CA GLY A 93 2.21 -0.53 -4.74
C GLY A 93 0.88 -0.79 -4.03
N PHE A 94 -0.21 -1.00 -4.77
CA PHE A 94 -1.50 -1.33 -4.16
C PHE A 94 -1.52 -2.69 -3.46
N MET A 95 -0.79 -3.70 -3.94
CA MET A 95 -0.62 -4.97 -3.23
C MET A 95 0.08 -4.78 -1.89
N TYR A 96 1.13 -3.97 -1.85
CA TYR A 96 1.82 -3.62 -0.62
C TYR A 96 0.97 -2.77 0.32
N LEU A 97 0.08 -1.93 -0.20
CA LEU A 97 -0.94 -1.26 0.62
C LEU A 97 -1.86 -2.29 1.32
N ALA A 98 -2.25 -3.37 0.63
CA ALA A 98 -3.04 -4.45 1.24
C ALA A 98 -2.27 -5.20 2.33
N VAL A 99 -0.96 -5.43 2.14
CA VAL A 99 -0.08 -5.95 3.20
C VAL A 99 -0.08 -4.99 4.40
N GLY A 100 0.03 -3.68 4.16
CA GLY A 100 -0.08 -2.65 5.20
C GLY A 100 -1.42 -2.69 5.93
N GLY A 101 -2.53 -2.92 5.22
CA GLY A 101 -3.85 -3.11 5.82
C GLY A 101 -3.91 -4.33 6.75
N GLY A 102 -3.26 -5.44 6.36
CA GLY A 102 -3.18 -6.64 7.21
C GLY A 102 -2.40 -6.37 8.49
N TRP A 103 -1.26 -5.69 8.38
CA TRP A 103 -0.48 -5.27 9.56
C TRP A 103 -1.20 -4.25 10.44
N LEU A 104 -2.03 -3.37 9.87
CA LEU A 104 -2.90 -2.48 10.64
C LEU A 104 -3.89 -3.29 11.48
N VAL A 105 -4.54 -4.31 10.91
CA VAL A 105 -5.46 -5.19 11.64
C VAL A 105 -4.74 -5.93 12.77
N LEU A 106 -3.56 -6.50 12.49
CA LEU A 106 -2.75 -7.18 13.51
C LEU A 106 -2.37 -6.23 14.64
N TRP A 107 -1.87 -5.03 14.31
CA TRP A 107 -1.56 -4.03 15.31
C TRP A 107 -2.78 -3.62 16.14
N ARG A 108 -3.94 -3.38 15.52
CA ARG A 108 -5.15 -2.99 16.24
C ARG A 108 -5.78 -4.13 17.05
N SER A 109 -5.46 -5.39 16.76
CA SER A 109 -5.98 -6.54 17.50
C SER A 109 -5.48 -6.64 18.94
N GLY A 110 -4.31 -6.06 19.24
CA GLY A 110 -3.63 -6.22 20.52
C GLY A 110 -3.06 -7.62 20.75
N LEU A 111 -3.15 -8.51 19.76
CA LEU A 111 -2.56 -9.84 19.83
C LEU A 111 -1.03 -9.74 19.63
N PRO A 112 -0.23 -10.46 20.44
CA PRO A 112 1.20 -10.52 20.22
C PRO A 112 1.48 -11.17 18.85
N VAL A 113 2.29 -10.50 18.04
CA VAL A 113 2.81 -11.07 16.79
C VAL A 113 4.26 -11.47 17.04
N MET A 114 4.50 -12.79 17.01
CA MET A 114 5.80 -13.37 17.43
C MET A 114 6.18 -12.87 18.85
N ASP A 115 7.48 -12.73 19.12
CA ASP A 115 8.00 -12.24 20.40
C ASP A 115 8.15 -10.71 20.46
N PHE A 116 7.62 -9.98 19.48
CA PHE A 116 7.98 -8.57 19.24
C PHE A 116 7.00 -7.52 19.80
N GLY A 117 5.98 -7.92 20.56
CA GLY A 117 4.98 -6.99 21.12
C GLY A 117 4.26 -6.14 20.06
N GLU A 118 3.67 -5.00 20.45
CA GLU A 118 2.87 -4.16 19.53
C GLU A 118 3.72 -3.32 18.54
N HIS A 119 5.03 -3.20 18.75
CA HIS A 119 5.86 -2.26 17.99
C HIS A 119 6.13 -2.75 16.56
N VAL A 120 6.42 -4.03 16.38
CA VAL A 120 6.67 -4.60 15.04
C VAL A 120 5.42 -4.50 14.16
N PRO A 121 4.21 -4.87 14.60
CA PRO A 121 3.00 -4.67 13.81
C PRO A 121 2.78 -3.21 13.38
N LEU A 122 2.96 -2.25 14.28
CA LEU A 122 2.80 -0.83 13.98
C LEU A 122 3.84 -0.34 12.95
N LEU A 123 5.13 -0.62 13.18
CA LEU A 123 6.20 -0.21 12.28
C LEU A 123 6.08 -0.86 10.91
N THR A 124 5.61 -2.11 10.85
CA THR A 124 5.39 -2.82 9.59
C THR A 124 4.17 -2.26 8.85
N ALA A 125 3.08 -1.94 9.57
CA ALA A 125 1.96 -1.21 8.99
C ALA A 125 2.40 0.14 8.41
N ILE A 126 3.21 0.92 9.14
CA ILE A 126 3.80 2.18 8.65
C ILE A 126 4.64 1.92 7.40
N HIS A 127 5.57 0.97 7.44
CA HIS A 127 6.45 0.67 6.31
C HIS A 127 5.66 0.39 5.03
N PHE A 128 4.62 -0.44 5.10
CA PHE A 128 3.82 -0.80 3.93
C PHE A 128 2.84 0.28 3.47
N HIS A 129 2.43 1.23 4.32
CA HIS A 129 1.67 2.41 3.88
C HIS A 129 2.55 3.52 3.27
N TYR A 130 3.86 3.51 3.53
CA TYR A 130 4.82 4.46 2.96
C TYR A 130 5.79 3.81 1.99
N ALA A 131 6.87 3.19 2.47
CA ALA A 131 7.91 2.64 1.63
C ALA A 131 7.38 1.55 0.69
N GLY A 132 6.55 0.64 1.21
CA GLY A 132 5.92 -0.43 0.42
C GLY A 132 4.90 0.11 -0.58
N PHE A 133 4.04 1.04 -0.19
CA PHE A 133 2.99 1.56 -1.09
C PHE A 133 3.45 2.70 -2.00
N ALA A 134 3.95 3.79 -1.42
CA ALA A 134 4.21 5.03 -2.14
C ALA A 134 5.40 4.91 -3.09
N SER A 135 6.45 4.17 -2.73
CA SER A 135 7.65 4.06 -3.58
C SER A 135 7.35 3.38 -4.92
N PRO A 136 6.71 2.19 -4.97
CA PRO A 136 6.33 1.59 -6.26
C PRO A 136 5.36 2.45 -7.06
N ILE A 137 4.42 3.15 -6.41
CA ILE A 137 3.51 4.09 -7.10
C ILE A 137 4.30 5.19 -7.80
N LEU A 138 5.20 5.85 -7.08
CA LEU A 138 6.04 6.93 -7.62
C LEU A 138 6.98 6.43 -8.72
N VAL A 139 7.61 5.27 -8.52
CA VAL A 139 8.46 4.64 -9.53
C VAL A 139 7.67 4.29 -10.78
N GLY A 140 6.44 3.80 -10.65
CA GLY A 140 5.56 3.57 -11.80
C GLY A 140 5.23 4.84 -12.58
N PHE A 141 4.94 5.95 -11.90
CA PHE A 141 4.74 7.23 -12.59
C PHE A 141 6.01 7.74 -13.28
N VAL A 142 7.17 7.67 -12.61
CA VAL A 142 8.47 7.98 -13.25
C VAL A 142 8.69 7.10 -14.48
N GLY A 143 8.34 5.83 -14.40
CA GLY A 143 8.45 4.89 -15.52
C GLY A 143 7.64 5.28 -16.75
N ARG A 144 6.42 5.79 -16.55
CA ARG A 144 5.59 6.31 -17.64
C ARG A 144 6.28 7.48 -18.36
N GLU A 145 6.84 8.42 -17.60
CA GLU A 145 7.54 9.59 -18.15
C GLU A 145 8.85 9.20 -18.87
N VAL A 146 9.68 8.35 -18.24
CA VAL A 146 10.95 7.86 -18.83
C VAL A 146 10.68 7.12 -20.14
N ARG A 147 9.62 6.32 -20.19
CA ARG A 147 9.20 5.60 -21.40
C ARG A 147 8.71 6.56 -22.49
N ALA A 148 7.82 7.49 -22.14
CA ALA A 148 7.27 8.47 -23.09
C ALA A 148 8.37 9.34 -23.71
N ALA A 149 9.39 9.70 -22.94
CA ALA A 149 10.54 10.47 -23.40
C ALA A 149 11.55 9.68 -24.27
N GLY A 150 11.40 8.34 -24.39
CA GLY A 150 12.39 7.50 -25.08
C GLY A 150 13.80 7.60 -24.45
N SER A 151 13.86 7.81 -23.13
CA SER A 151 15.09 8.16 -22.43
C SER A 151 16.13 7.04 -22.44
N ARG A 152 17.42 7.41 -22.58
CA ARG A 152 18.56 6.49 -22.42
C ARG A 152 18.68 5.89 -21.01
N LEU A 153 17.95 6.45 -20.04
CA LEU A 153 17.90 5.94 -18.67
C LEU A 153 16.98 4.72 -18.49
N TRP A 154 16.30 4.26 -19.54
CA TRP A 154 15.37 3.13 -19.46
C TRP A 154 15.95 1.87 -18.80
N PRO A 155 17.16 1.39 -19.13
CA PRO A 155 17.72 0.21 -18.47
C PRO A 155 17.97 0.40 -16.96
N LEU A 156 18.42 1.60 -16.56
CA LEU A 156 18.61 1.95 -15.16
C LEU A 156 17.27 1.97 -14.42
N TYR A 157 16.24 2.55 -15.05
CA TYR A 157 14.88 2.55 -14.53
C TYR A 157 14.36 1.12 -14.32
N VAL A 158 14.53 0.23 -15.31
CA VAL A 158 14.09 -1.18 -15.19
C VAL A 158 14.76 -1.88 -14.01
N GLY A 159 16.06 -1.64 -13.80
CA GLY A 159 16.78 -2.17 -12.63
C GLY A 159 16.22 -1.64 -11.30
N ALA A 160 16.04 -0.33 -11.18
CA ALA A 160 15.48 0.29 -9.97
C ALA A 160 14.03 -0.17 -9.70
N ALA A 161 13.20 -0.24 -10.74
CA ALA A 161 11.82 -0.73 -10.66
C ALA A 161 11.75 -2.18 -10.19
N SER A 162 12.63 -3.04 -10.72
CA SER A 162 12.72 -4.44 -10.30
C SER A 162 13.06 -4.56 -8.82
N LEU A 163 14.05 -3.78 -8.33
CA LEU A 163 14.44 -3.77 -6.91
C LEU A 163 13.30 -3.29 -6.00
N VAL A 164 12.54 -2.28 -6.42
CA VAL A 164 11.40 -1.78 -5.64
C VAL A 164 10.25 -2.81 -5.60
N ILE A 165 10.08 -3.61 -6.66
CA ILE A 165 9.09 -4.69 -6.71
C ILE A 165 9.47 -5.87 -5.82
N VAL A 166 10.73 -6.34 -5.86
CA VAL A 166 11.12 -7.57 -5.16
C VAL A 166 11.72 -7.32 -3.78
N GLY A 167 12.23 -6.12 -3.52
CA GLY A 167 13.00 -5.76 -2.33
C GLY A 167 12.32 -6.12 -1.01
N PRO A 168 11.07 -5.68 -0.76
CA PRO A 168 10.38 -6.01 0.48
C PRO A 168 10.20 -7.53 0.69
N ALA A 169 9.94 -8.30 -0.37
CA ALA A 169 9.81 -9.75 -0.27
C ALA A 169 11.16 -10.43 0.03
N LEU A 170 12.25 -9.98 -0.59
CA LEU A 170 13.59 -10.50 -0.33
C LEU A 170 14.04 -10.21 1.11
N VAL A 171 13.77 -9.01 1.63
CA VAL A 171 14.07 -8.66 3.03
C VAL A 171 13.26 -9.53 3.98
N ALA A 172 11.97 -9.72 3.73
CA ALA A 172 11.12 -10.59 4.56
C ALA A 172 11.62 -12.03 4.58
N LEU A 173 12.00 -12.59 3.43
CA LEU A 173 12.59 -13.93 3.34
C LEU A 173 13.92 -14.03 4.10
N GLY A 174 14.78 -13.03 4.01
CA GLY A 174 16.06 -13.00 4.70
C GLY A 174 15.97 -12.86 6.22
N ILE A 175 14.87 -12.32 6.75
CA ILE A 175 14.60 -12.26 8.20
C ILE A 175 14.00 -13.59 8.70
N ALA A 176 13.26 -14.30 7.84
CA ALA A 176 12.53 -15.51 8.20
C ALA A 176 13.35 -16.81 8.10
N GLY A 177 14.51 -16.77 7.45
CA GLY A 177 15.46 -17.90 7.33
C GLY A 177 16.61 -17.78 8.31
#